data_AF-U1YG53-F1
#
_entry.id   AF-U1YG53-F1
#
_cell.length_a   1.000
_cell.length_b   1.000
_cell.length_c   1.000
_cell.angle_alpha   90.00
_cell.angle_beta   90.00
_cell.angle_gamma   90.00
#
_symmetry.space_group_name_H-M   'P 1'
#
loop_
_entity.id
_entity.type
_entity.pdbx_description
1 polymer ?
#
loop_
_entity_poly.entity_id
_entity_poly.type
_entity_poly.pdbx_seq_one_letter_code
_entity_poly.pdbx_strand_id
1 'polypeptide(L)'
;MANNPDNYDDDETELKPFHYLVFNGLGRKPTFMGVPTMVFLGTLSSVAILAMFIGLYMWATLIFVIPWLAWITKSDDKAFEIWGLELKTRFKNRNKSFWNGSSYAPTSFSARRPWRHK
;
A
#
# COMPACT_ATOMS: atom_id res chain seq x y z
N MET A 1 -48.59 25.88 11.08
CA MET A 1 -47.62 24.94 11.69
C MET A 1 -47.02 24.12 10.56
N ALA A 2 -45.92 24.60 9.98
CA ALA A 2 -45.13 23.80 9.05
C ALA A 2 -44.02 23.15 9.90
N ASN A 3 -43.92 21.82 9.87
CA ASN A 3 -42.84 21.10 10.51
C ASN A 3 -41.54 21.44 9.76
N ASN A 4 -40.60 22.08 10.47
CA ASN A 4 -39.30 22.46 9.95
C ASN A 4 -38.43 21.18 9.87
N PRO A 5 -38.02 20.72 8.67
CA PRO A 5 -37.38 19.41 8.46
C PRO A 5 -35.87 19.40 8.77
N ASP A 6 -35.35 20.48 9.32
CA ASP A 6 -33.97 20.74 9.73
C ASP A 6 -33.74 20.49 11.24
N ASN A 7 -34.76 20.11 12.00
CA ASN A 7 -34.59 19.59 13.36
C ASN A 7 -34.21 18.11 13.31
N TYR A 8 -32.97 17.83 12.89
CA TYR A 8 -32.32 16.56 13.19
C TYR A 8 -31.69 16.70 14.57
N ASP A 9 -32.16 15.91 15.51
CA ASP A 9 -31.59 15.80 16.86
C ASP A 9 -30.07 15.64 16.76
N ASP A 10 -29.34 16.63 17.28
CA ASP A 10 -27.88 16.76 17.26
C ASP A 10 -27.16 15.74 18.19
N ASP A 11 -27.76 14.57 18.43
CA ASP A 11 -27.39 13.64 19.50
C ASP A 11 -26.68 12.35 19.01
N GLU A 12 -26.13 12.27 17.79
CA GLU A 12 -25.31 11.12 17.36
C GLU A 12 -24.09 11.44 16.44
N THR A 13 -23.62 12.69 16.40
CA THR A 13 -22.36 13.02 15.68
C THR A 13 -21.26 13.57 16.58
N GLU A 14 -21.22 13.15 17.85
CA GLU A 14 -19.99 13.18 18.62
C GLU A 14 -18.99 12.20 17.96
N LEU A 15 -18.23 12.71 16.99
CA LEU A 15 -17.12 12.02 16.35
C LEU A 15 -16.07 11.73 17.43
N LYS A 16 -16.24 10.61 18.12
CA LYS A 16 -15.31 10.13 19.14
C LYS A 16 -13.91 10.14 18.53
N PRO A 17 -12.89 10.70 19.23
CA PRO A 17 -11.55 10.92 18.69
C PRO A 17 -10.78 9.65 18.27
N PHE A 18 -11.43 8.48 18.28
CA PHE A 18 -10.87 7.17 17.98
C PHE A 18 -11.51 6.44 16.78
N HIS A 19 -12.43 7.04 16.01
CA HIS A 19 -13.19 6.31 14.98
C HIS A 19 -12.30 5.62 13.91
N TYR A 20 -11.05 6.06 13.68
CA TYR A 20 -10.18 5.43 12.66
C TYR A 20 -8.76 5.06 13.13
N LEU A 21 -8.49 4.96 14.43
CA LEU A 21 -7.12 4.63 14.91
C LEU A 21 -6.85 3.12 15.04
N VAL A 22 -7.88 2.27 14.96
CA VAL A 22 -7.79 0.86 15.43
C VAL A 22 -7.52 -0.16 14.31
N PHE A 23 -7.73 0.18 13.03
CA PHE A 23 -7.57 -0.77 11.91
C PHE A 23 -6.15 -0.85 11.32
N ASN A 24 -5.19 -0.05 11.79
CA ASN A 24 -3.84 -0.05 11.22
C ASN A 24 -3.01 -1.30 11.59
N GLY A 25 -3.33 -1.98 12.70
CA GLY A 25 -2.61 -3.17 13.14
C GLY A 25 -2.90 -4.42 12.27
N LEU A 26 -4.14 -4.59 11.81
CA LEU A 26 -4.56 -5.74 10.98
C LEU A 26 -4.24 -5.56 9.48
N GLY A 27 -3.93 -4.35 9.02
CA GLY A 27 -3.60 -4.07 7.62
C GLY A 27 -2.13 -4.24 7.26
N ARG A 28 -1.28 -4.66 8.22
CA ARG A 28 0.13 -4.88 7.96
C ARG A 28 0.31 -6.08 7.04
N LYS A 29 1.11 -5.91 5.99
CA LYS A 29 1.38 -7.01 5.08
C LYS A 29 2.09 -8.13 5.84
N PRO A 30 1.80 -9.40 5.52
CA PRO A 30 2.57 -10.51 6.08
C PRO A 30 4.05 -10.29 5.72
N THR A 31 4.88 -10.24 6.76
CA THR A 31 6.34 -10.12 6.63
C THR A 31 6.98 -11.39 7.14
N PHE A 32 8.00 -11.86 6.44
CA PHE A 32 8.83 -12.99 6.84
C PHE A 32 10.27 -12.51 6.97
N MET A 33 10.91 -12.74 8.12
CA MET A 33 12.22 -12.16 8.45
C MET A 33 12.31 -10.63 8.28
N GLY A 34 11.20 -9.92 8.52
CA GLY A 34 11.12 -8.47 8.35
C GLY A 34 10.90 -8.00 6.92
N VAL A 35 10.83 -8.90 5.92
CA VAL A 35 10.59 -8.57 4.52
C VAL A 35 9.15 -8.92 4.12
N PRO A 36 8.41 -8.05 3.40
CA PRO A 36 7.09 -8.39 2.87
C PRO A 36 7.13 -9.66 2.00
N THR A 37 6.20 -10.59 2.20
CA THR A 37 6.22 -11.89 1.51
C THR A 37 6.21 -11.78 -0.01
N MET A 38 5.50 -10.80 -0.58
CA MET A 38 5.51 -10.52 -2.02
C MET A 38 6.91 -10.18 -2.54
N VAL A 39 7.67 -9.38 -1.79
CA VAL A 39 9.03 -8.99 -2.16
C VAL A 39 9.96 -10.20 -2.04
N PHE A 40 9.85 -10.95 -0.94
CA PHE A 40 10.63 -12.17 -0.73
C PHE A 40 10.43 -13.20 -1.86
N LEU A 41 9.17 -13.52 -2.19
CA LEU A 41 8.83 -14.40 -3.32
C LEU A 41 9.35 -13.85 -4.65
N GLY A 42 9.16 -12.56 -4.91
CA GLY A 42 9.67 -11.92 -6.13
C GLY A 42 11.19 -12.03 -6.26
N THR A 43 11.93 -11.85 -5.17
CA THR A 43 13.39 -12.00 -5.18
C THR A 43 13.83 -13.44 -5.37
N LEU A 44 13.17 -14.41 -4.73
CA LEU A 44 13.47 -15.82 -4.90
C LEU A 44 13.20 -16.25 -6.35
N SER A 45 12.05 -15.86 -6.93
CA SER A 45 11.74 -16.12 -8.34
C SER A 45 12.74 -15.45 -9.28
N SER A 46 13.14 -14.20 -9.01
CA SER A 46 14.12 -13.50 -9.84
C SER A 46 15.50 -14.18 -9.81
N VAL A 47 15.98 -14.59 -8.64
CA VAL A 47 17.24 -15.32 -8.51
C VAL A 47 17.16 -16.70 -9.16
N ALA A 48 16.04 -17.42 -9.02
CA ALA A 48 15.84 -18.70 -9.67
C ALA A 48 15.91 -18.58 -11.20
N ILE A 49 15.26 -17.57 -11.79
CA ILE A 49 15.34 -17.30 -13.23
C ILE A 49 16.79 -16.97 -13.64
N LEU A 50 17.47 -16.09 -12.91
CA LEU A 50 18.87 -15.77 -13.19
C LEU A 50 19.79 -17.00 -13.07
N ALA A 51 19.54 -17.88 -12.10
CA ALA A 51 20.29 -19.12 -11.93
C ALA A 51 20.14 -20.06 -13.13
N MET A 52 18.98 -20.07 -13.82
CA MET A 52 18.79 -20.85 -15.04
C MET A 52 19.64 -20.32 -16.22
N PHE A 53 19.88 -19.01 -16.30
CA PHE A 53 20.64 -18.41 -17.40
C PHE A 53 22.15 -18.35 -17.13
N ILE A 54 22.53 -18.06 -15.89
CA ILE A 54 23.88 -17.65 -15.50
C ILE A 54 24.60 -18.78 -14.73
N GLY A 55 23.86 -19.60 -13.98
CA GLY A 55 24.35 -20.75 -13.25
C GLY A 55 23.96 -20.78 -11.77
N LEU A 56 24.17 -21.93 -11.13
CA LEU A 56 23.72 -22.22 -9.75
C LEU A 56 24.36 -21.31 -8.69
N TYR A 57 25.55 -20.74 -8.95
CA TYR A 57 26.23 -19.82 -8.03
C TYR A 57 25.41 -18.57 -7.71
N MET A 58 24.42 -18.22 -8.54
CA MET A 58 23.49 -17.13 -8.27
C MET A 58 22.70 -17.31 -6.98
N TRP A 59 22.55 -18.53 -6.46
CA TRP A 59 21.92 -18.76 -5.15
C TRP A 59 22.68 -18.12 -3.98
N ALA A 60 24.02 -17.97 -4.09
CA ALA A 60 24.81 -17.27 -3.07
C ALA A 60 24.40 -15.80 -2.92
N THR A 61 23.84 -15.19 -3.97
CA THR A 61 23.39 -13.79 -3.91
C THR A 61 22.23 -13.58 -2.93
N LEU A 62 21.38 -14.59 -2.70
CA LEU A 62 20.26 -14.49 -1.75
C LEU A 62 20.74 -14.22 -0.32
N ILE A 63 21.91 -14.75 0.05
CA ILE A 63 22.51 -14.54 1.38
C ILE A 63 22.77 -13.06 1.64
N PHE A 64 23.10 -12.29 0.60
CA PHE A 64 23.34 -10.84 0.70
C PHE A 64 22.07 -10.02 0.47
N VAL A 65 21.22 -10.43 -0.49
CA VAL A 65 20.02 -9.69 -0.88
C VAL A 65 18.95 -9.70 0.22
N ILE A 66 18.75 -10.84 0.90
CA ILE A 66 17.70 -10.94 1.93
C ILE A 66 17.98 -10.02 3.14
N PRO A 67 19.18 -10.01 3.76
CA PRO A 67 19.49 -9.07 4.84
C PRO A 67 19.44 -7.61 4.40
N TRP A 68 19.87 -7.33 3.17
CA TRP A 68 19.80 -5.99 2.59
C TRP A 68 18.36 -5.49 2.50
N LEU A 69 17.45 -6.32 2.00
CA LEU A 69 16.02 -6.00 1.97
C LEU A 69 15.43 -5.86 3.36
N ALA A 70 15.79 -6.74 4.30
CA ALA A 70 15.35 -6.66 5.69
C ALA A 70 15.81 -5.36 6.37
N TRP A 71 16.98 -4.84 6.00
CA TRP A 71 17.48 -3.57 6.49
C TRP A 71 16.67 -2.38 5.94
N ILE A 72 16.32 -2.40 4.65
CA ILE A 72 15.45 -1.40 4.03
C ILE A 72 14.04 -1.43 4.64
N THR A 73 13.43 -2.61 4.75
CA THR A 73 12.05 -2.76 5.24
C THR A 73 11.91 -2.40 6.72
N LYS A 74 12.99 -2.50 7.50
CA LYS A 74 13.03 -2.00 8.87
C LYS A 74 12.81 -0.49 8.94
N SER A 75 13.25 0.25 7.92
CA SER A 75 13.07 1.71 7.86
C SER A 75 11.70 2.13 7.31
N ASP A 76 11.15 1.38 6.34
CA ASP A 76 9.85 1.66 5.72
C ASP A 76 9.25 0.35 5.15
N ASP A 77 8.17 -0.14 5.77
CA ASP A 77 7.49 -1.36 5.34
C ASP A 77 6.56 -1.14 4.12
N LYS A 78 6.32 0.12 3.74
CA LYS A 78 5.46 0.52 2.61
C LYS A 78 6.23 1.00 1.38
N ALA A 79 7.53 1.26 1.49
CA ALA A 79 8.38 1.69 0.38
C ALA A 79 8.20 0.84 -0.90
N PHE A 80 8.19 -0.49 -0.78
CA PHE A 80 8.00 -1.40 -1.92
C PHE A 80 6.61 -1.30 -2.57
N GLU A 81 5.58 -1.01 -1.77
CA GLU A 81 4.24 -0.81 -2.30
C GLU A 81 4.16 0.49 -3.11
N ILE A 82 4.80 1.54 -2.61
CA ILE A 82 4.88 2.83 -3.29
C ILE A 82 5.65 2.68 -4.60
N TRP A 83 6.79 1.97 -4.60
CA TRP A 83 7.53 1.67 -5.82
C TRP A 83 6.71 0.86 -6.83
N GLY A 84 5.99 -0.17 -6.37
CA GLY A 84 5.09 -0.94 -7.23
C GLY A 84 3.95 -0.09 -7.81
N LEU A 85 3.37 0.79 -6.99
CA LEU A 85 2.33 1.72 -7.42
C LEU A 85 2.87 2.72 -8.43
N GLU A 86 4.05 3.27 -8.20
CA GLU A 86 4.74 4.18 -9.10
C GLU A 86 5.02 3.48 -10.44
N LEU A 87 5.55 2.27 -10.42
CA LEU A 87 5.84 1.51 -11.63
C LEU A 87 4.54 1.25 -12.43
N LYS A 88 3.48 0.78 -11.76
CA LYS A 88 2.18 0.53 -12.41
C LYS A 88 1.54 1.80 -12.97
N THR A 89 1.65 2.92 -12.27
CA THR A 89 1.04 4.19 -12.67
C THR A 89 1.88 4.90 -13.72
N ARG A 90 3.21 4.79 -13.72
CA ARG A 90 4.09 5.27 -14.79
C ARG A 90 3.71 4.69 -16.14
N PHE A 91 3.36 3.40 -16.20
CA PHE A 91 2.92 2.77 -17.45
C PHE A 91 1.46 3.02 -17.81
N LYS A 92 0.59 3.26 -16.82
CA LYS A 92 -0.87 3.39 -17.05
C LYS A 92 -1.36 4.82 -17.25
N ASN A 93 -0.63 5.81 -16.75
CA ASN A 93 -1.07 7.19 -16.74
C ASN A 93 -0.84 7.90 -18.08
N ARG A 94 -1.73 7.66 -19.04
CA ARG A 94 -1.70 8.29 -20.37
C ARG A 94 -2.00 9.79 -20.36
N ASN A 95 -2.71 10.28 -19.34
CA ASN A 95 -3.17 11.68 -19.27
C ASN A 95 -2.26 12.59 -18.42
N LYS A 96 -1.07 12.10 -18.06
CA LYS A 96 -0.09 12.84 -17.23
C LYS A 96 0.29 14.19 -17.84
N SER A 97 0.35 14.27 -19.18
CA SER A 97 0.69 15.51 -19.90
C SER A 97 -0.35 16.62 -19.72
N PHE A 98 -1.61 16.28 -19.44
CA PHE A 98 -2.68 17.27 -19.31
C PHE A 98 -2.79 17.81 -17.88
N TRP A 99 -2.69 16.93 -16.87
CA TRP A 99 -2.86 17.30 -15.46
C TRP A 99 -1.56 17.63 -14.72
N ASN A 100 -0.41 17.41 -15.36
CA ASN A 100 0.95 17.59 -14.81
C ASN A 100 1.18 16.96 -13.42
N GLY A 101 0.35 15.99 -13.06
CA GLY A 101 0.31 15.41 -11.72
C GLY A 101 -0.67 14.24 -11.67
N SER A 102 -0.42 13.30 -10.77
CA SER A 102 -1.35 12.20 -10.48
C SER A 102 -1.16 11.71 -9.05
N SER A 103 -2.25 11.74 -8.29
CA SER A 103 -2.27 11.32 -6.89
C SER A 103 -2.88 9.93 -6.81
N TYR A 104 -2.06 8.95 -6.46
CA TYR A 104 -2.50 7.58 -6.21
C TYR A 104 -2.18 7.22 -4.77
N ALA A 105 -3.16 6.64 -4.08
CA ALA A 105 -2.95 6.06 -2.76
C ALA A 105 -2.79 4.53 -2.91
N PRO A 106 -1.88 3.91 -2.15
CA PRO A 106 -1.78 2.45 -2.09
C PRO A 106 -3.03 1.83 -1.44
N THR A 107 -3.80 2.61 -0.68
CA THR A 107 -5.04 2.19 -0.03
C THR A 107 -6.28 2.61 -0.84
N SER A 108 -7.18 1.66 -1.07
CA SER A 108 -8.50 1.95 -1.65
C SER A 108 -9.44 2.55 -0.62
N PHE A 109 -9.92 3.77 -0.85
CA PHE A 109 -11.01 4.34 -0.05
C PHE A 109 -12.36 3.74 -0.51
N SER A 110 -13.25 3.45 0.44
CA SER A 110 -14.63 3.05 0.13
C SER A 110 -15.32 4.15 -0.68
N ALA A 111 -16.07 3.76 -1.72
CA ALA A 111 -16.86 4.69 -2.53
C ALA A 111 -18.00 5.34 -1.73
N ARG A 112 -18.43 4.72 -0.62
CA ARG A 112 -19.40 5.31 0.31
C ARG A 112 -18.66 6.28 1.23
N ARG A 113 -18.69 7.57 0.85
CA ARG A 113 -18.17 8.67 1.66
C ARG A 113 -19.30 9.16 2.58
N PRO A 114 -19.19 9.01 3.92
CA PRO A 114 -20.23 9.44 4.85
C PRO A 114 -20.61 10.92 4.68
N TRP A 115 -19.64 11.78 4.33
CA TRP A 115 -19.85 13.22 4.16
C TRP A 115 -20.44 13.64 2.80
N ARG A 116 -20.69 12.68 1.89
CA ARG A 116 -21.33 12.97 0.61
C ARG A 116 -22.83 12.73 0.76
N HIS A 117 -23.49 13.59 1.52
CA HIS A 117 -24.95 13.67 1.51
C HIS A 117 -25.38 14.26 0.15
N LYS A 118 -26.42 13.67 -0.45
CA LYS A 118 -27.06 14.18 -1.68
C LYS A 118 -28.11 15.21 -1.32
#